data_AF-A0A957KDJ4-F1
#
_entry.id   AF-A0A957KDJ4-F1
#
_cell.length_a   1.000
_cell.length_b   1.000
_cell.length_c   1.000
_cell.angle_alpha   90.00
_cell.angle_beta   90.00
_cell.angle_gamma   90.00
#
_symmetry.space_group_name_H-M   'P 1'
#
loop_
_entity.id
_entity.type
_entity.pdbx_description
1 polymer ?
#
loop_
_entity_poly.entity_id
_entity_poly.type
_entity_poly.pdbx_seq_one_letter_code
_entity_poly.pdbx_strand_id
1 'polypeptide(L)'
;DAAHPMYPIGSNGASQAVLDAETLANELASGKPLPAALASYEAERRPATAKIVQANRKEGPDIILEIAEERAPEGFTNIAEVISEYELEVISSRYKQTAGFDVKQVNR
;
A
#
# COMPACT_ATOMS: atom_id res chain seq x y z
N ASP A 1 -9.66 -4.20 -7.56
CA ASP A 1 -9.57 -3.70 -8.96
C ASP A 1 -10.80 -2.95 -9.44
N ALA A 2 -12.01 -3.53 -9.46
CA ALA A 2 -13.20 -2.80 -9.94
C ALA A 2 -13.43 -1.44 -9.23
N ALA A 3 -13.13 -1.38 -7.93
CA ALA A 3 -13.21 -0.13 -7.14
C ALA A 3 -11.91 0.69 -7.14
N HIS A 4 -10.76 0.03 -7.27
CA HIS A 4 -9.43 0.64 -7.07
C HIS A 4 -8.35 -0.08 -7.90
N PRO A 5 -8.25 0.16 -9.21
CA PRO A 5 -7.16 -0.40 -10.00
C PRO A 5 -5.83 0.23 -9.54
N MET A 6 -4.82 -0.60 -9.25
CA MET A 6 -3.51 -0.17 -8.76
C MET A 6 -2.39 -0.84 -9.58
N TYR A 7 -1.20 -0.24 -9.62
CA TYR A 7 -0.03 -0.93 -10.14
C TYR A 7 0.29 -2.18 -9.31
N PRO A 8 0.88 -3.23 -9.93
CA PRO A 8 1.25 -4.47 -9.24
C PRO A 8 2.52 -4.30 -8.39
N ILE A 9 2.52 -3.27 -7.55
CA ILE A 9 3.59 -2.93 -6.62
C ILE A 9 3.25 -3.57 -5.28
N GLY A 10 4.10 -4.49 -4.81
CA GLY A 10 3.83 -5.29 -3.63
C GLY A 10 2.52 -6.08 -3.75
N SER A 11 1.79 -6.24 -2.65
CA SER A 11 0.51 -6.96 -2.62
C SER A 11 -0.71 -6.03 -2.50
N ASN A 12 -0.58 -4.77 -2.95
CA ASN A 12 -1.61 -3.74 -2.77
C ASN A 12 -3.01 -4.17 -3.20
N GLY A 13 -3.17 -4.61 -4.46
CA GLY A 13 -4.50 -4.94 -4.99
C GLY A 13 -5.19 -6.04 -4.17
N ALA A 14 -4.47 -7.16 -3.92
CA ALA A 14 -5.01 -8.28 -3.17
C ALA A 14 -5.29 -7.93 -1.70
N SER A 15 -4.33 -7.31 -1.00
CA SER A 15 -4.50 -6.94 0.40
C SER A 15 -5.63 -5.94 0.61
N GLN A 16 -5.78 -4.94 -0.26
CA GLN A 16 -6.88 -3.98 -0.16
C GLN A 16 -8.24 -4.61 -0.48
N ALA A 17 -8.30 -5.60 -1.37
CA ALA A 17 -9.53 -6.35 -1.64
C ALA A 17 -10.00 -7.17 -0.42
N VAL A 18 -9.06 -7.73 0.37
CA VAL A 18 -9.38 -8.42 1.62
C VAL A 18 -9.97 -7.46 2.66
N LEU A 19 -9.34 -6.29 2.84
CA LEU A 19 -9.84 -5.25 3.75
C LEU A 19 -11.21 -4.72 3.31
N ASP A 20 -11.44 -4.57 2.00
CA ASP A 20 -12.76 -4.18 1.47
C ASP A 20 -13.83 -5.23 1.80
N ALA A 21 -13.51 -6.52 1.64
CA ALA A 21 -14.45 -7.59 1.95
C ALA A 21 -14.84 -7.61 3.44
N GLU A 22 -13.87 -7.40 4.33
CA GLU A 22 -14.11 -7.29 5.77
C GLU A 22 -14.97 -6.07 6.13
N THR A 23 -14.58 -4.87 5.68
CA THR A 23 -15.33 -3.64 5.97
C THR A 23 -16.75 -3.71 5.40
N LEU A 24 -16.92 -4.24 4.18
CA LEU A 24 -18.24 -4.41 3.58
C LEU A 24 -19.11 -5.39 4.39
N ALA A 25 -18.56 -6.53 4.81
CA ALA A 25 -19.29 -7.49 5.62
C ALA A 25 -19.74 -6.88 6.96
N ASN A 26 -18.86 -6.11 7.62
CA ASN A 26 -19.17 -5.42 8.87
C ASN A 26 -20.27 -4.37 8.71
N GLU A 27 -20.20 -3.55 7.66
CA GLU A 27 -21.22 -2.53 7.37
C GLU A 27 -22.58 -3.14 7.01
N LEU A 28 -22.59 -4.24 6.25
CA LEU A 28 -23.83 -4.97 5.96
C LEU A 28 -24.43 -5.62 7.20
N ALA A 29 -23.59 -6.07 8.15
CA ALA A 29 -24.03 -6.66 9.42
C ALA A 29 -24.48 -5.61 10.46
N SER A 30 -24.26 -4.31 10.22
CA SER A 30 -24.47 -3.26 11.21
C SER A 30 -25.95 -2.90 11.47
N GLY A 31 -26.90 -3.54 10.77
CA GLY A 31 -28.34 -3.24 10.85
C GLY A 31 -28.77 -1.93 10.18
N LYS A 32 -27.88 -1.23 9.48
CA LYS A 32 -28.22 -0.04 8.67
C LYS A 32 -29.06 -0.45 7.45
N PRO A 33 -29.93 0.44 6.94
CA PRO A 33 -30.52 0.25 5.61
C PRO A 33 -29.41 0.06 4.56
N LEU A 34 -29.63 -0.84 3.59
CA LEU A 34 -28.61 -1.22 2.61
C LEU A 34 -27.90 -0.01 1.95
N PRO A 35 -28.59 1.04 1.47
CA PRO A 35 -27.91 2.21 0.89
C PRO A 35 -26.97 2.93 1.88
N ALA A 36 -27.34 2.98 3.16
CA ALA A 36 -26.54 3.63 4.20
C ALA A 36 -25.32 2.79 4.61
N ALA A 37 -25.46 1.46 4.62
CA ALA A 37 -24.33 0.54 4.82
C ALA A 37 -23.29 0.67 3.69
N LEU A 38 -23.75 0.63 2.44
CA LEU A 38 -22.87 0.77 1.27
C LEU A 38 -22.16 2.14 1.24
N ALA A 39 -22.88 3.22 1.58
CA ALA A 39 -22.28 4.55 1.68
C ALA A 39 -21.23 4.64 2.79
N SER A 40 -21.45 3.97 3.93
CA SER A 40 -20.49 3.94 5.04
C SER A 40 -19.21 3.19 4.63
N TYR A 41 -19.36 2.02 4.01
CA TYR A 41 -18.25 1.26 3.43
C TYR A 41 -17.43 2.10 2.45
N GLU A 42 -18.08 2.77 1.49
CA GLU A 42 -17.37 3.57 0.49
C GLU A 42 -16.64 4.76 1.15
N ALA A 43 -17.29 5.43 2.10
CA ALA A 43 -16.71 6.56 2.82
C ALA A 43 -15.43 6.19 3.58
N GLU A 44 -15.33 4.97 4.09
CA GLU A 44 -14.14 4.45 4.76
C GLU A 44 -13.06 4.02 3.76
N ARG A 45 -13.44 3.20 2.76
CA ARG A 45 -12.48 2.49 1.91
C ARG A 45 -11.97 3.32 0.74
N ARG A 46 -12.80 4.20 0.16
CA ARG A 46 -12.41 5.02 -1.00
C ARG A 46 -11.24 5.97 -0.69
N PRO A 47 -11.21 6.72 0.42
CA PRO A 47 -10.08 7.60 0.72
C PRO A 47 -8.78 6.84 0.98
N ALA A 48 -8.84 5.68 1.64
CA ALA A 48 -7.66 4.85 1.92
C ALA A 48 -7.05 4.31 0.62
N THR A 49 -7.86 3.66 -0.21
CA THR A 49 -7.39 3.06 -1.48
C THR A 49 -6.96 4.11 -2.50
N ALA A 50 -7.65 5.27 -2.57
CA ALA A 50 -7.24 6.38 -3.43
C ALA A 50 -5.85 6.94 -3.05
N LYS A 51 -5.52 7.03 -1.76
CA LYS A 51 -4.18 7.44 -1.31
C LYS A 51 -3.10 6.49 -1.80
N ILE A 52 -3.36 5.18 -1.74
CA ILE A 52 -2.43 4.15 -2.23
C ILE A 52 -2.25 4.25 -3.73
N VAL A 53 -3.33 4.39 -4.50
CA VAL A 53 -3.26 4.61 -5.96
C VAL A 53 -2.41 5.83 -6.30
N GLN A 54 -2.59 6.94 -5.58
CA GLN A 54 -1.80 8.16 -5.82
C GLN A 54 -0.34 8.00 -5.39
N ALA A 55 -0.07 7.26 -4.33
CA ALA A 55 1.30 6.94 -3.90
C ALA A 55 2.02 6.04 -4.92
N ASN A 56 1.33 5.02 -5.45
CA ASN A 56 1.87 4.15 -6.48
C ASN A 56 2.16 4.88 -7.80
N ARG A 57 1.50 6.02 -8.07
CA ARG A 57 1.81 6.89 -9.22
C ARG A 57 3.04 7.77 -9.01
N LYS A 58 3.48 7.92 -7.77
CA LYS A 58 4.76 8.55 -7.42
C LYS A 58 5.84 7.48 -7.38
N GLU A 59 7.02 7.83 -6.90
CA GLU A 59 8.10 6.88 -6.60
C GLU A 59 7.62 5.88 -5.52
N GLY A 60 7.34 4.65 -5.94
CA GLY A 60 7.03 3.52 -5.07
C GLY A 60 8.31 2.95 -4.43
N PRO A 61 8.31 1.65 -4.04
CA PRO A 61 9.52 1.01 -3.53
C PRO A 61 10.63 0.92 -4.60
N ASP A 62 10.28 1.14 -5.87
CA ASP A 62 11.19 1.11 -7.01
C ASP A 62 12.27 2.20 -6.95
N ILE A 63 12.11 3.23 -6.09
CA ILE A 63 13.19 4.19 -5.82
C ILE A 63 14.48 3.52 -5.33
N ILE A 64 14.38 2.34 -4.69
CA ILE A 64 15.54 1.54 -4.31
C ILE A 64 16.28 1.03 -5.55
N LEU A 65 15.54 0.66 -6.60
CA LEU A 65 16.11 0.21 -7.87
C LEU A 65 16.79 1.38 -8.60
N GLU A 66 16.16 2.56 -8.63
CA GLU A 66 16.75 3.78 -9.21
C GLU A 66 18.04 4.16 -8.50
N ILE A 67 18.05 4.18 -7.15
CA ILE A 67 19.25 4.45 -6.36
C ILE A 67 20.35 3.44 -6.65
N ALA A 68 20.01 2.15 -6.79
CA ALA A 68 20.98 1.11 -7.09
C ALA A 68 21.56 1.27 -8.51
N GLU A 69 20.74 1.61 -9.51
CA GLU A 69 21.15 1.89 -10.88
C GLU A 69 22.10 3.10 -10.95
N GLU A 70 21.76 4.19 -10.25
CA GLU A 70 22.59 5.40 -10.22
C GLU A 70 23.94 5.19 -9.51
N ARG A 71 23.94 4.48 -8.38
CA ARG A 71 25.15 4.31 -7.55
C ARG A 71 26.05 3.17 -8.02
N ALA A 72 25.49 2.17 -8.70
CA ALA A 72 26.22 1.00 -9.17
C ALA A 72 25.78 0.60 -10.60
N PRO A 73 26.03 1.46 -11.61
CA PRO A 73 25.58 1.25 -12.99
C PRO A 73 26.21 0.01 -13.65
N GLU A 74 27.39 -0.40 -13.19
CA GLU A 74 28.08 -1.62 -13.64
C GLU A 74 27.72 -2.86 -12.79
N GLY A 75 26.74 -2.72 -11.89
CA GLY A 75 26.32 -3.75 -10.95
C GLY A 75 27.12 -3.77 -9.65
N PHE A 76 26.73 -4.68 -8.76
CA PHE A 76 27.33 -4.90 -7.44
C PHE A 76 27.15 -6.36 -7.03
N THR A 77 27.95 -6.84 -6.07
CA THR A 77 27.81 -8.19 -5.48
C THR A 77 27.19 -8.16 -4.08
N ASN A 78 27.19 -6.98 -3.44
CA ASN A 78 26.68 -6.77 -2.10
C ASN A 78 25.91 -5.44 -2.05
N ILE A 79 24.61 -5.50 -1.77
CA ILE A 79 23.75 -4.31 -1.72
C ILE A 79 24.15 -3.34 -0.61
N ALA A 80 24.72 -3.83 0.49
CA ALA A 80 25.11 -3.00 1.62
C ALA A 80 26.25 -2.02 1.28
N GLU A 81 26.98 -2.26 0.18
CA GLU A 81 28.01 -1.37 -0.35
C GLU A 81 27.43 -0.22 -1.20
N VAL A 82 26.17 -0.35 -1.63
CA VAL A 82 25.46 0.61 -2.48
C VAL A 82 24.40 1.39 -1.69
N ILE A 83 23.64 0.69 -0.86
CA ILE A 83 22.56 1.22 -0.04
C ILE A 83 22.65 0.57 1.35
N SER A 84 22.82 1.40 2.38
CA SER A 84 22.91 0.90 3.75
C SER A 84 21.61 0.25 4.22
N GLU A 85 21.68 -0.70 5.15
CA GLU A 85 20.48 -1.32 5.75
C GLU A 85 19.53 -0.29 6.36
N TYR A 86 20.09 0.74 7.03
CA TYR A 86 19.31 1.84 7.59
C TYR A 86 18.53 2.62 6.52
N GLU A 87 19.18 2.92 5.39
CA GLU A 87 18.56 3.64 4.27
C GLU A 87 17.43 2.81 3.63
N LEU A 88 17.67 1.50 3.41
CA LEU A 88 16.64 0.56 2.94
C LEU A 88 15.44 0.52 3.89
N GLU A 89 15.68 0.47 5.20
CA GLU A 89 14.63 0.43 6.21
C GLU A 89 13.81 1.72 6.25
N VAL A 90 14.45 2.89 6.13
CA VAL A 90 13.76 4.19 6.05
C VAL A 90 12.88 4.28 4.80
N ILE A 91 13.39 3.88 3.64
CA ILE A 91 12.63 3.90 2.37
C ILE A 91 11.45 2.93 2.44
N SER A 92 11.69 1.70 2.89
CA SER A 92 10.65 0.67 3.04
C SER A 92 9.55 1.10 4.03
N SER A 93 9.94 1.71 5.16
CA SER A 93 9.00 2.15 6.20
C SER A 93 8.10 3.29 5.72
N ARG A 94 8.65 4.26 4.98
CA ARG A 94 7.85 5.35 4.37
C ARG A 94 6.81 4.82 3.39
N TYR A 95 7.19 3.83 2.58
CA TYR A 95 6.25 3.17 1.68
C TYR A 95 5.16 2.41 2.44
N LYS A 96 5.53 1.58 3.42
CA LYS A 96 4.57 0.81 4.24
C LYS A 96 3.54 1.69 4.95
N GLN A 97 3.96 2.83 5.51
CA GLN A 97 3.03 3.80 6.11
C GLN A 97 2.07 4.37 5.08
N THR A 98 2.56 4.71 3.90
CA THR A 98 1.73 5.28 2.83
C THR A 98 0.76 4.25 2.25
N ALA A 99 1.19 2.99 2.16
CA ALA A 99 0.40 1.86 1.66
C ALA A 99 -0.59 1.29 2.70
N GLY A 100 -0.54 1.75 3.95
CA GLY A 100 -1.41 1.26 5.03
C GLY A 100 -1.06 -0.15 5.53
N PHE A 101 0.20 -0.59 5.37
CA PHE A 101 0.72 -1.87 5.86
C PHE A 101 1.53 -1.74 7.14
N ASP A 102 1.35 -0.65 7.90
CA ASP A 102 1.98 -0.52 9.20
C ASP A 102 1.47 -1.64 10.12
N VAL A 103 2.40 -2.37 10.76
CA VAL A 103 2.09 -3.54 11.60
C VAL A 103 1.06 -3.20 12.68
N LYS A 104 1.08 -1.97 13.22
CA LYS A 104 0.13 -1.53 14.24
C LYS A 104 -1.27 -1.24 13.67
N GLN A 105 -1.38 -0.96 12.38
CA GLN A 105 -2.67 -0.78 11.71
C GLN A 105 -3.32 -2.11 11.34
N VAL A 106 -2.54 -3.12 10.96
CA VAL A 106 -3.07 -4.42 10.51
C VAL A 106 -3.34 -5.42 11.64
N ASN A 107 -2.70 -5.27 12.81
CA ASN A 107 -2.89 -6.16 13.98
C ASN A 107 -3.85 -5.57 15.04
N ARG A 108 -4.90 -4.87 14.61
CA ARG A 108 -5.88 -4.27 15.53
C ARG A 108 -7.06 -5.18 15.82
#